data_AF-A4P077-F1
#
_entry.id   AF-A4P077-F1
#
_cell.length_a   1.000
_cell.length_b   1.000
_cell.length_c   1.000
_cell.angle_alpha   90.00
_cell.angle_beta   90.00
_cell.angle_gamma   90.00
#
_symmetry.space_group_name_H-M   'P 1'
#
loop_
_entity.id
_entity.type
_entity.pdbx_description
1 polymer ?
#
loop_
_entity_poly.entity_id
_entity_poly.type
_entity_poly.pdbx_seq_one_letter_code
_entity_poly.pdbx_strand_id
1 'polypeptide(L)'
;MSYGKEIQSEFAKAYARMGNAKHALLAVLGDERANRMKPHTLRAKASGLLNHYRVLEQIEQEKAEMQQRGETLPHYRGRTVRTDLITDEVYEPIKIPPSPVVIPRGMKGLFKEVGRLKRSTMKTTAFF
;
A
#
# COMPACT_ATOMS: atom_id res chain seq x y z
N MET A 1 0.71 23.13 5.09
CA MET A 1 1.34 21.82 4.76
C MET A 1 1.99 21.24 6.01
N SER A 2 1.96 19.92 6.21
CA SER A 2 2.62 19.28 7.35
C SER A 2 4.04 18.91 6.95
N TYR A 3 5.03 19.57 7.56
CA TYR A 3 6.46 19.39 7.32
C TYR A 3 6.91 17.90 7.33
N GLY A 4 6.26 17.04 8.12
CA GLY A 4 6.55 15.61 8.14
C GLY A 4 6.15 14.87 6.86
N LYS A 5 5.09 15.30 6.17
CA LYS A 5 4.61 14.67 4.93
C LYS A 5 5.52 14.97 3.74
N GLU A 6 6.09 16.18 3.69
CA GLU A 6 7.03 16.58 2.64
C GLU A 6 8.30 15.74 2.71
N ILE A 7 8.89 15.63 3.91
CA ILE A 7 10.07 14.77 4.15
C ILE A 7 9.79 13.31 3.76
N GLN A 8 8.59 12.79 4.05
CA GLN A 8 8.19 11.44 3.65
C GLN A 8 8.17 11.27 2.12
N SER A 9 7.55 12.22 1.41
CA SER A 9 7.45 12.20 -0.04
C SER A 9 8.81 12.34 -0.72
N GLU A 10 9.64 13.28 -0.27
CA GLU A 10 10.98 13.49 -0.82
C GLU A 10 11.88 12.29 -0.54
N PHE A 11 11.76 11.69 0.65
CA PHE A 11 12.49 10.48 1.01
C PHE A 11 12.10 9.30 0.12
N ALA A 12 10.80 9.11 -0.16
CA ALA A 12 10.34 8.04 -1.05
C ALA A 12 10.97 8.15 -2.44
N LYS A 13 10.95 9.35 -3.03
CA LYS A 13 11.57 9.65 -4.32
C LYS A 13 13.09 9.43 -4.31
N ALA A 14 13.77 9.94 -3.30
CA ALA A 14 15.21 9.78 -3.15
C ALA A 14 15.61 8.32 -2.97
N TYR A 15 14.84 7.54 -2.22
CA TYR A 15 15.08 6.12 -2.00
C TYR A 15 14.82 5.29 -3.27
N ALA A 16 13.76 5.59 -4.03
CA ALA A 16 13.49 4.92 -5.30
C ALA A 16 14.67 5.05 -6.28
N ARG A 17 15.30 6.22 -6.32
CA ARG A 17 16.44 6.50 -7.21
C ARG A 17 17.79 5.95 -6.72
N MET A 18 18.04 5.94 -5.41
CA MET A 18 19.36 5.57 -4.87
C MET A 18 19.42 4.16 -4.29
N GLY A 19 18.30 3.55 -3.93
CA GLY A 19 18.24 2.22 -3.33
C GLY A 19 18.83 2.10 -1.92
N ASN A 20 19.23 3.20 -1.27
CA ASN A 20 19.83 3.18 0.08
C ASN A 20 19.20 4.23 1.00
N ALA A 21 18.59 3.78 2.09
CA ALA A 21 17.84 4.63 3.02
C ALA A 21 18.70 5.69 3.72
N LYS A 22 19.96 5.37 4.04
CA LYS A 22 20.87 6.34 4.66
C LYS A 22 21.13 7.50 3.69
N HIS A 23 21.50 7.18 2.46
CA HIS A 23 21.77 8.21 1.44
C HIS A 23 20.50 8.97 1.05
N ALA A 24 19.35 8.30 0.98
CA ALA A 24 18.06 8.96 0.77
C ALA A 24 17.76 10.01 1.84
N LEU A 25 17.97 9.67 3.12
CA LEU A 25 17.75 10.62 4.19
C LEU A 25 18.76 11.79 4.16
N LEU A 26 20.01 11.53 3.80
CA LEU A 26 21.03 12.58 3.65
C LEU A 26 20.63 13.58 2.55
N ALA A 27 20.19 13.09 1.40
CA ALA A 27 19.75 13.95 0.28
C ALA A 27 18.56 14.85 0.65
N VAL A 28 17.63 14.34 1.47
CA VAL A 28 16.44 15.10 1.90
C VAL A 28 16.77 16.11 3.01
N LEU A 29 17.62 15.74 3.97
CA LEU A 29 17.95 16.62 5.08
C LEU A 29 18.98 17.70 4.70
N GLY A 30 19.84 17.42 3.73
CA GLY A 30 21.03 18.21 3.42
C GLY A 30 22.13 18.04 4.46
N ASP A 31 23.35 18.42 4.08
CA ASP A 31 24.56 18.20 4.88
C ASP A 31 24.51 18.90 6.24
N GLU A 32 23.96 20.11 6.30
CA GLU A 32 23.91 20.90 7.54
C GLU A 32 23.09 20.21 8.64
N ARG A 33 21.93 19.65 8.28
CA ARG A 33 21.05 18.99 9.25
C ARG A 33 21.51 17.57 9.53
N ALA A 34 22.05 16.88 8.53
CA ALA A 34 22.62 15.56 8.70
C ALA A 34 23.81 15.57 9.67
N ASN A 35 24.72 16.54 9.54
CA ASN A 35 25.93 16.64 10.35
C ASN A 35 25.64 16.97 11.82
N ARG A 36 24.48 17.56 12.12
CA ARG A 36 24.00 17.76 13.51
C ARG A 36 23.53 16.47 14.18
N MET A 37 23.27 15.41 13.40
CA MET A 37 22.75 14.15 13.91
C MET A 37 23.87 13.13 14.13
N LYS A 38 23.80 12.37 15.22
CA LYS A 38 24.69 11.22 15.42
C LYS A 38 24.39 10.13 14.36
N PRO A 39 25.39 9.37 13.89
CA PRO A 39 25.20 8.37 12.84
C PRO A 39 24.12 7.32 13.15
N HIS A 40 24.02 6.86 14.41
CA HIS A 40 22.99 5.90 14.82
C HIS A 40 21.58 6.49 14.80
N THR A 41 21.43 7.76 15.16
CA THR A 41 20.15 8.49 15.10
C THR A 41 19.68 8.65 13.65
N LEU A 42 20.60 8.97 12.74
CA LEU A 42 20.31 9.08 11.32
C LEU A 42 19.87 7.72 10.75
N ARG A 43 20.57 6.64 11.11
CA ARG A 43 20.20 5.28 10.72
C ARG A 43 18.82 4.88 11.25
N ALA A 44 18.52 5.18 12.52
CA ALA A 44 17.22 4.90 13.12
C ALA A 44 16.09 5.66 12.42
N LYS A 45 16.29 6.95 12.11
CA LYS A 45 15.30 7.78 11.41
C LYS A 45 15.06 7.29 9.98
N ALA A 46 16.11 6.94 9.25
CA ALA A 46 16.00 6.37 7.90
C ALA A 46 15.23 5.04 7.92
N SER A 47 15.52 4.18 8.90
CA SER A 47 14.78 2.92 9.09
C SER A 47 13.30 3.17 9.42
N GLY A 48 13.01 4.15 10.29
CA GLY A 48 11.64 4.53 10.64
C GLY A 48 10.83 5.01 9.44
N LEU A 49 11.43 5.84 8.57
CA LEU A 49 10.78 6.29 7.33
C LEU A 49 10.57 5.13 6.34
N LEU A 50 11.56 4.26 6.16
CA LEU A 50 11.48 3.12 5.26
C LEU A 50 10.41 2.11 5.68
N ASN A 51 10.07 2.04 6.98
CA ASN A 51 9.04 1.14 7.49
C ASN A 51 7.65 1.79 7.60
N HIS A 52 7.52 3.08 7.26
CA HIS A 52 6.23 3.77 7.32
C HIS A 52 5.37 3.39 6.11
N TYR A 53 4.15 2.89 6.35
CA TYR A 53 3.25 2.38 5.30
C TYR A 53 3.05 3.34 4.11
N ARG A 54 2.76 4.62 4.36
CA ARG A 54 2.60 5.62 3.27
C ARG A 54 3.85 5.84 2.42
N VAL A 55 5.03 5.75 3.04
CA VAL A 55 6.30 5.94 2.34
C VAL A 55 6.54 4.74 1.43
N LEU A 56 6.13 3.54 1.84
CA LEU A 56 6.22 2.34 1.02
C LEU A 56 5.35 2.42 -0.23
N GLU A 57 4.10 2.82 -0.07
CA GLU A 57 3.19 3.02 -1.21
C GLU A 57 3.79 4.01 -2.22
N GLN A 58 4.37 5.12 -1.74
CA GLN A 58 5.01 6.11 -2.60
C GLN A 58 6.28 5.58 -3.28
N ILE A 59 7.08 4.76 -2.59
CA ILE A 59 8.27 4.13 -3.17
C ILE A 59 7.86 3.18 -4.31
N GLU A 60 6.81 2.39 -4.11
CA GLU A 60 6.33 1.44 -5.13
C GLU A 60 5.75 2.16 -6.34
N GLN A 61 5.01 3.25 -6.13
CA GLN A 61 4.52 4.12 -7.20
C GLN A 61 5.68 4.70 -8.02
N GLU A 62 6.69 5.31 -7.37
CA GLU A 62 7.83 5.88 -8.08
C GLU A 62 8.65 4.83 -8.83
N LYS A 63 8.79 3.62 -8.29
CA LYS A 63 9.43 2.50 -9.01
C LYS A 63 8.65 2.14 -10.28
N ALA A 64 7.33 2.07 -10.19
CA ALA A 64 6.48 1.78 -11.34
C ALA A 64 6.60 2.88 -12.39
N GLU A 65 6.62 4.15 -11.99
CA GLU A 65 6.82 5.27 -12.90
C GLU A 65 8.21 5.25 -13.56
N MET A 66 9.27 4.98 -12.80
CA MET A 66 10.63 4.82 -13.34
C MET A 66 10.68 3.70 -14.39
N GLN A 67 10.01 2.57 -14.12
CA GLN A 67 9.90 1.48 -15.07
C GLN A 67 9.12 1.88 -16.33
N GLN A 68 8.02 2.62 -16.19
CA GLN A 68 7.24 3.14 -17.33
C GLN A 68 8.07 4.10 -18.20
N ARG A 69 8.95 4.89 -17.57
CA ARG A 69 9.91 5.77 -18.27
C ARG A 69 11.07 5.02 -18.92
N GLY A 70 11.23 3.72 -18.64
CA GLY A 70 12.37 2.92 -19.10
C GLY A 70 13.67 3.18 -18.33
N GLU A 71 13.60 3.82 -17.16
CA GLU A 71 14.76 4.05 -16.30
C GLU A 71 15.19 2.74 -15.61
N THR A 72 16.49 2.53 -15.47
CA THR A 72 17.03 1.35 -14.77
C THR A 72 16.86 1.52 -13.26
N LEU A 73 16.21 0.55 -12.60
CA LEU A 73 16.08 0.58 -11.15
C LEU A 73 17.41 0.24 -10.47
N PRO A 74 17.81 0.99 -9.42
CA PRO A 74 19.02 0.68 -8.66
C PRO A 74 18.88 -0.62 -7.86
N HIS A 75 20.01 -1.15 -7.40
CA HIS A 75 20.00 -2.22 -6.40
C HIS A 75 19.49 -1.67 -5.06
N TYR A 76 18.35 -2.20 -4.58
CA TYR A 76 17.78 -1.80 -3.31
C TYR A 76 18.44 -2.54 -2.16
N ARG A 77 19.09 -1.79 -1.27
CA ARG A 77 19.53 -2.31 0.01
C ARG A 77 18.31 -2.52 0.89
N GLY A 78 17.87 -3.78 0.93
CA GLY A 78 16.66 -4.22 1.60
C GLY A 78 16.62 -3.90 3.09
N ARG A 79 15.41 -4.02 3.64
CA ARG A 79 15.14 -3.89 5.07
C ARG A 79 15.79 -5.04 5.83
N THR A 80 16.18 -4.79 7.07
CA THR A 80 16.46 -5.89 8.00
C THR A 80 15.12 -6.54 8.32
N VAL A 81 14.81 -7.65 7.64
CA VAL A 81 13.62 -8.45 7.90
C VAL A 81 13.89 -9.28 9.15
N ARG A 82 12.99 -9.21 10.14
CA ARG A 82 12.97 -10.15 11.26
C ARG A 82 12.30 -11.43 10.81
N THR A 83 13.04 -12.25 10.06
CA THR A 83 12.56 -13.55 9.59
C THR A 83 12.20 -14.48 10.75
N ASP A 84 12.74 -14.23 11.95
CA ASP A 84 12.33 -14.88 13.21
C ASP A 84 10.84 -14.68 13.55
N LEU A 85 10.22 -13.61 13.05
CA LEU A 85 8.81 -13.30 13.27
C LEU A 85 7.91 -13.68 12.07
N ILE A 86 8.50 -14.12 10.97
CA ILE A 86 7.75 -14.58 9.79
C ILE A 86 7.59 -16.08 9.97
N THR A 87 6.40 -16.52 10.37
CA THR A 87 6.04 -17.93 10.26
C THR A 87 5.88 -18.27 8.78
N ASP A 88 6.44 -19.39 8.32
CA ASP A 88 6.23 -19.94 6.96
C ASP A 88 4.78 -20.40 6.73
N GLU A 89 3.87 -20.04 7.63
CA GLU A 89 2.44 -20.29 7.52
C GLU A 89 1.91 -19.43 6.37
N VAL A 90 1.49 -20.12 5.30
CA VAL A 90 0.70 -19.52 4.22
C VAL A 90 -0.43 -18.74 4.88
N TYR A 91 -0.48 -17.43 4.64
CA TYR A 91 -1.57 -16.57 5.09
C TYR A 91 -2.90 -17.14 4.53
N GLU A 92 -3.62 -17.92 5.32
CA GLU A 92 -5.00 -18.22 5.01
C GLU A 92 -5.81 -16.94 5.30
N PRO A 93 -6.45 -16.33 4.30
CA PRO A 93 -7.35 -15.22 4.56
C PRO A 93 -8.37 -15.67 5.61
N ILE A 94 -8.55 -14.85 6.65
CA ILE A 94 -9.50 -15.11 7.73
C ILE A 94 -10.83 -15.51 7.08
N LYS A 95 -11.24 -16.78 7.25
CA LYS A 95 -12.56 -17.26 6.82
C LYS A 95 -13.58 -16.54 7.70
N ILE A 96 -14.02 -15.36 7.29
CA ILE A 96 -15.14 -14.67 7.93
C ILE A 96 -16.32 -15.62 7.77
N PRO A 97 -16.84 -16.23 8.86
CA PRO A 97 -18.03 -17.05 8.74
C PRO A 97 -19.12 -16.14 8.16
N PRO A 98 -19.93 -16.61 7.18
CA PRO A 98 -21.02 -15.82 6.66
C PRO A 98 -21.89 -15.42 7.84
N SER A 99 -21.85 -14.13 8.21
CA SER A 99 -22.73 -13.63 9.24
C SER A 99 -24.15 -13.85 8.73
N PRO A 100 -25.03 -14.51 9.50
CA PRO A 100 -26.41 -14.65 9.06
C PRO A 100 -26.97 -13.25 8.91
N VAL A 101 -27.26 -12.86 7.67
CA VAL A 101 -27.98 -11.62 7.38
C VAL A 101 -29.38 -11.80 7.98
N VAL A 102 -29.56 -11.33 9.21
CA VAL A 102 -30.86 -11.38 9.89
C VAL A 102 -31.75 -10.34 9.24
N ILE A 103 -32.59 -10.78 8.29
CA ILE A 103 -33.61 -9.92 7.69
C ILE A 103 -34.65 -9.63 8.79
N PRO A 104 -34.83 -8.36 9.22
CA PRO A 104 -35.81 -8.03 10.26
C PRO A 104 -37.22 -8.42 9.79
N ARG A 105 -38.07 -8.85 10.73
CA ARG A 105 -39.38 -9.49 10.48
C ARG A 105 -40.34 -8.70 9.55
N GLY A 106 -40.12 -7.39 9.36
CA GLY A 106 -40.91 -6.53 8.47
C GLY A 106 -40.41 -6.38 7.02
N MET A 107 -39.18 -6.80 6.69
CA MET A 107 -38.57 -6.56 5.37
C MET A 107 -38.70 -7.72 4.37
N LYS A 108 -39.36 -8.83 4.75
CA LYS A 108 -39.55 -10.00 3.86
C LYS A 108 -40.34 -9.68 2.58
N GLY A 109 -41.16 -8.63 2.58
CA GLY A 109 -41.96 -8.22 1.43
C GLY A 109 -41.16 -7.55 0.30
N LEU A 110 -40.13 -6.78 0.65
CA LEU A 110 -39.38 -5.94 -0.31
C LEU A 110 -38.52 -6.77 -1.29
N PHE A 111 -38.02 -7.93 -0.85
CA PHE A 111 -37.19 -8.80 -1.71
C PHE A 111 -38.00 -9.67 -2.69
N LYS A 112 -39.33 -9.82 -2.50
CA LYS A 112 -40.19 -10.55 -3.43
C LYS A 112 -40.37 -9.81 -4.76
N GLU A 113 -40.35 -8.48 -4.76
CA GLU A 113 -40.45 -7.65 -5.96
C GLU A 113 -39.21 -7.78 -6.85
N VAL A 114 -38.01 -7.79 -6.26
CA VAL A 114 -36.74 -7.90 -6.99
C VAL A 114 -36.62 -9.27 -7.69
N GLY A 115 -37.13 -10.34 -7.06
CA GLY A 115 -37.18 -11.68 -7.65
C GLY A 115 -38.18 -11.83 -8.80
N ARG A 116 -39.25 -11.01 -8.84
CA ARG A 116 -40.20 -10.96 -9.97
C ARG A 116 -39.62 -10.19 -11.15
N LEU A 117 -38.87 -9.10 -10.90
CA LEU A 117 -38.26 -8.28 -11.96
C LEU A 117 -37.24 -9.05 -12.80
N LYS A 118 -36.46 -9.95 -12.18
CA LYS A 118 -35.47 -10.77 -12.91
C LYS A 118 -36.07 -11.86 -13.80
N ARG A 119 -37.37 -12.17 -13.66
CA ARG A 119 -38.06 -13.19 -14.49
C ARG A 119 -38.76 -12.63 -15.72
N SER A 120 -38.87 -11.30 -15.88
CA SER A 120 -39.68 -10.71 -16.97
C SER A 120 -38.87 -10.20 -18.17
N THR A 121 -37.54 -10.32 -18.20
CA THR A 121 -36.71 -9.83 -19.33
C THR A 121 -36.17 -10.93 -20.25
N MET A 122 -36.87 -12.06 -20.40
CA MET A 122 -36.62 -12.99 -21.52
C MET A 122 -37.93 -13.51 -22.12
N LYS A 123 -38.61 -12.64 -22.87
CA LYS A 123 -39.43 -13.05 -24.00
C LYS A 123 -39.19 -12.07 -25.15
N THR A 124 -38.04 -12.20 -25.80
CA THR A 124 -37.93 -11.80 -27.20
C THR A 124 -38.46 -12.96 -28.01
N THR A 125 -39.64 -12.75 -28.56
CA THR A 125 -40.33 -13.61 -29.52
C THR A 125 -39.48 -13.81 -30.77
N ALA A 126 -39.09 -15.05 -31.05
CA ALA A 126 -38.70 -15.47 -32.40
C ALA A 126 -39.98 -15.97 -33.10
N PHE A 127 -40.48 -15.21 -34.06
CA PHE A 127 -41.48 -15.64 -35.02
C PHE A 127 -41.14 -15.07 -36.40
N PHE A 128 -41.07 -16.00 -37.36
CA PHE A 128 -40.88 -15.90 -38.81
C PHE A 128 -39.49 -15.54 -39.34
#